data_AF-A0A7V4WEU3-F1
#
_entry.id   AF-A0A7V4WEU3-F1
#
_cell.length_a   1.000
_cell.length_b   1.000
_cell.length_c   1.000
_cell.angle_alpha   90.00
_cell.angle_beta   90.00
_cell.angle_gamma   90.00
#
_symmetry.space_group_name_H-M   'P 1'
#
loop_
_entity.id
_entity.type
_entity.pdbx_description
1 polymer ?
#
loop_
_entity_poly.entity_id
_entity_poly.type
_entity_poly.pdbx_seq_one_letter_code
_entity_poly.pdbx_strand_id
1 'polypeptide(L)' 'MKKFYIQTLGCKVNQYESDGIASDLEKQGWVKGRKSKESDVFIVNTCAVTSKASMQSRQAVRKIIRENPNAKVIVTGCHA' A
#
# COMPACT_ATOMS: atom_id res chain seq x y z
N MET A 1 -1.37 18.98 5.49
CA MET A 1 -1.70 17.67 6.09
C MET A 1 -0.97 16.59 5.29
N LYS A 2 -0.38 15.59 5.96
CA LYS A 2 0.31 14.50 5.27
C LYS A 2 -0.71 13.54 4.65
N LYS A 3 -0.47 13.11 3.42
CA LYS A 3 -1.34 12.20 2.66
C LYS A 3 -0.69 10.82 2.54
N PHE A 4 -1.50 9.77 2.65
CA PHE A 4 -1.06 8.40 2.42
C PHE A 4 -1.96 7.67 1.43
N TYR A 5 -1.41 6.73 0.68
CA TYR A 5 -2.15 5.83 -0.20
C TYR A 5 -1.86 4.38 0.17
N ILE A 6 -2.90 3.54 0.24
CA ILE A 6 -2.73 2.10 0.48
C ILE A 6 -3.17 1.33 -0.76
N GLN A 7 -2.23 0.59 -1.35
CA GLN A 7 -2.50 -0.44 -2.35
C GLN A 7 -2.59 -1.79 -1.65
N THR A 8 -3.81 -2.30 -1.51
CA THR A 8 -4.06 -3.63 -0.98
C THR A 8 -4.04 -4.66 -2.10
N LEU A 9 -3.36 -5.78 -1.88
CA LEU A 9 -3.25 -6.91 -2.79
C LEU A 9 -3.45 -8.19 -1.98
N GLY A 10 -4.33 -9.09 -2.45
CA GLY A 10 -4.54 -10.37 -1.81
C GLY A 10 -5.98 -10.64 -1.42
N CYS A 11 -6.18 -11.12 -0.19
CA CYS A 11 -7.45 -11.64 0.30
C CYS A 11 -8.12 -10.68 1.29
N LYS A 12 -9.21 -11.15 1.91
CA LYS A 12 -9.95 -10.38 2.94
C LYS A 12 -9.09 -9.99 4.15
N VAL A 13 -8.09 -10.80 4.50
CA VAL A 13 -7.17 -10.48 5.60
C VAL A 13 -6.34 -9.24 5.27
N ASN A 14 -5.78 -9.16 4.04
CA ASN A 14 -5.05 -7.97 3.60
C ASN A 14 -5.93 -6.71 3.60
N GLN A 15 -7.22 -6.85 3.27
CA GLN A 15 -8.17 -5.74 3.34
C GLN A 15 -8.36 -5.26 4.78
N TYR A 16 -8.62 -6.18 5.70
CA TYR A 16 -8.79 -5.86 7.12
C TYR A 16 -7.55 -5.19 7.72
N GLU A 17 -6.36 -5.69 7.43
CA GLU A 17 -5.09 -5.06 7.84
C GLU A 17 -4.94 -3.65 7.26
N SER A 18 -5.29 -3.47 5.98
CA SER A 18 -5.20 -2.17 5.30
C SER A 18 -6.16 -1.14 5.91
N ASP A 19 -7.35 -1.58 6.33
CA ASP A 19 -8.33 -0.73 7.01
C ASP A 19 -7.87 -0.37 8.42
N GLY A 20 -7.22 -1.30 9.13
CA GLY A 20 -6.56 -1.02 10.42
C GLY A 20 -5.46 0.02 10.29
N ILE A 21 -4.54 -0.16 9.33
CA ILE A 21 -3.47 0.80 9.04
C ILE A 21 -4.05 2.18 8.67
N ALA A 22 -5.09 2.22 7.84
CA ALA A 22 -5.74 3.47 7.46
C ALA A 22 -6.34 4.17 8.67
N SER A 23 -7.07 3.44 9.52
CA SER A 23 -7.70 3.99 10.73
C SER A 23 -6.66 4.60 11.68
N ASP A 24 -5.54 3.93 11.88
CA ASP A 24 -4.50 4.43 12.79
C ASP A 24 -3.76 5.65 12.24
N LEU A 25 -3.54 5.72 10.92
CA LEU A 25 -2.98 6.92 10.28
C LEU A 25 -3.96 8.10 10.33
N GLU A 26 -5.25 7.85 10.10
CA GLU A 26 -6.29 8.87 10.18
C GLU A 26 -6.42 9.43 11.60
N LYS A 27 -6.33 8.59 12.65
CA LYS A 27 -6.27 9.03 14.06
C LYS A 27 -5.06 9.93 14.34
N GLN A 28 -3.96 9.73 13.63
CA GLN A 28 -2.76 10.58 13.71
C GLN A 28 -2.85 11.85 12.85
N GLY A 29 -4.01 12.13 12.24
CA GLY A 29 -4.25 13.33 11.44
C GLY A 29 -3.74 13.25 9.99
N TRP A 30 -3.42 12.05 9.50
CA TRP A 30 -3.12 11.84 8.09
C TRP A 30 -4.40 11.72 7.26
N VAL A 31 -4.30 12.03 5.97
CA VAL A 31 -5.43 11.97 5.04
C VAL A 31 -5.21 10.88 4.00
N LYS A 32 -6.17 9.98 3.85
CA LYS A 32 -6.14 8.97 2.80
C LYS A 32 -6.29 9.62 1.42
N GLY A 33 -5.27 9.49 0.58
CA GLY A 33 -5.23 9.99 -0.78
C GLY A 33 -6.16 9.17 -1.69
N ARG A 34 -6.93 9.85 -2.55
CA ARG A 34 -7.80 9.19 -3.54
C ARG A 34 -7.02 8.61 -4.72
N LYS A 35 -5.84 9.15 -5.01
CA LYS A 35 -4.98 8.74 -6.12
C LYS A 35 -3.52 8.72 -5.68
N SER A 36 -2.78 7.80 -6.29
CA SER A 36 -1.33 7.64 -6.16
C SER A 36 -0.60 9.00 -6.18
N LYS A 37 -0.81 9.82 -7.22
CA LYS A 37 -0.06 11.07 -7.49
C LYS A 37 -0.13 12.19 -6.43
N GLU A 38 -0.89 12.04 -5.35
CA GLU A 38 -1.02 13.07 -4.30
C GLU A 38 -0.56 12.62 -2.92
N SER A 39 0.11 11.47 -2.78
CA SER A 39 0.46 10.94 -1.46
C SER A 39 1.94 11.10 -1.13
N ASP A 40 2.23 11.49 0.11
CA ASP A 40 3.60 11.56 0.65
C ASP A 40 4.16 10.16 0.93
N VAL A 41 3.27 9.23 1.31
CA VAL A 41 3.60 7.84 1.65
C VAL A 41 2.69 6.88 0.90
N PHE A 42 3.29 5.86 0.31
CA PHE A 42 2.60 4.75 -0.34
C PHE A 42 2.82 3.48 0.45
N ILE A 43 1.74 2.81 0.84
CA ILE A 43 1.77 1.55 1.56
C ILE A 43 1.26 0.48 0.60
N VAL A 44 2.05 -0.55 0.34
CA VAL A 44 1.64 -1.69 -0.48
C VAL A 44 1.48 -2.88 0.43
N ASN A 45 0.25 -3.26 0.75
CA ASN A 45 -0.04 -4.49 1.49
C ASN A 45 -0.12 -5.65 0.49
N THR A 46 0.85 -6.56 0.57
CA THR A 46 1.13 -7.60 -0.42
C THR A 46 0.65 -8.97 0.02
N CYS A 47 0.50 -9.86 -0.96
CA CYS A 47 0.07 -11.23 -0.72
C CYS A 47 1.04 -12.23 -1.38
N ALA A 48 1.28 -13.34 -0.68
CA ALA A 48 2.17 -14.42 -1.09
C ALA A 48 1.52 -15.80 -1.05
N VAL A 49 0.20 -15.88 -0.82
CA VAL A 49 -0.52 -17.16 -0.66
C VAL A 49 -0.52 -18.01 -1.95
N THR A 50 -0.27 -17.38 -3.10
CA THR A 50 -0.02 -18.08 -4.37
C THR A 50 1.15 -17.44 -5.10
N SER A 51 1.82 -18.21 -5.97
CA SER A 51 2.89 -17.70 -6.84
C SER A 51 2.43 -16.54 -7.73
N LYS A 52 1.20 -16.61 -8.24
CA LYS A 52 0.57 -15.53 -9.03
C LYS A 52 0.38 -14.26 -8.19
N ALA A 53 -0.09 -14.39 -6.94
CA ALA A 53 -0.23 -13.24 -6.03
C ALA A 53 1.13 -12.60 -5.70
N SER A 54 2.18 -13.41 -5.46
CA SER A 54 3.54 -12.90 -5.28
C SER A 54 4.06 -12.15 -6.50
N MET A 55 3.82 -12.66 -7.72
CA MET A 55 4.22 -11.97 -8.95
C MET A 55 3.47 -10.64 -9.12
N GLN A 56 2.16 -10.62 -8.89
CA GLN A 56 1.36 -9.40 -8.95
C GLN A 56 1.80 -8.37 -7.91
N SER A 57 2.11 -8.82 -6.68
CA SER A 57 2.66 -7.98 -5.61
C SER A 57 3.95 -7.29 -6.04
N ARG A 58 4.92 -8.06 -6.55
CA ARG A 58 6.19 -7.52 -7.06
C ARG A 58 5.98 -6.54 -8.22
N GLN A 59 5.05 -6.83 -9.14
CA GLN A 59 4.76 -5.96 -10.28
C GLN A 59 4.15 -4.64 -9.81
N ALA A 60 3.22 -4.67 -8.87
CA ALA A 60 2.58 -3.49 -8.30
C ALA A 60 3.59 -2.59 -7.57
N VAL A 61 4.45 -3.16 -6.72
CA VAL A 61 5.51 -2.42 -6.03
C VAL A 61 6.43 -1.71 -7.03
N ARG A 62 6.93 -2.44 -8.04
CA ARG A 62 7.80 -1.85 -9.08
C ARG A 62 7.11 -0.75 -9.88
N LYS A 63 5.82 -0.92 -10.18
CA LYS A 63 5.02 0.09 -10.88
C LYS A 63 4.91 1.38 -10.04
N ILE A 64 4.59 1.26 -8.75
CA ILE A 64 4.46 2.40 -7.84
C ILE A 64 5.77 3.16 -7.71
N ILE A 65 6.90 2.46 -7.52
CA ILE A 65 8.22 3.08 -7.44
C ILE A 65 8.57 3.81 -8.74
N ARG A 66 8.27 3.21 -9.90
CA ARG A 66 8.54 3.82 -11.22
C ARG A 66 7.70 5.06 -11.47
N GLU A 67 6.43 5.04 -11.10
CA GLU A 67 5.51 6.16 -11.29
C GLU A 67 5.74 7.28 -10.27
N ASN A 68 6.37 6.98 -9.13
CA ASN A 68 6.60 7.91 -8.03
C ASN A 68 8.04 7.80 -7.49
N PRO A 69 9.07 8.18 -8.27
CA PRO A 69 10.48 7.97 -7.93
C PRO A 69 10.92 8.68 -6.64
N ASN A 70 10.24 9.74 -6.24
CA ASN A 70 10.55 10.52 -5.03
C ASN A 70 9.65 10.16 -3.83
N ALA A 71 8.71 9.23 -3.99
CA ALA A 71 7.77 8.90 -2.94
C ALA A 71 8.32 7.87 -1.95
N LYS A 72 7.92 8.01 -0.68
CA LYS A 72 8.26 7.02 0.34
C LYS A 72 7.33 5.81 0.19
N VAL A 73 7.87 4.70 -0.32
CA VAL A 73 7.13 3.44 -0.49
C VAL A 73 7.44 2.49 0.67
N ILE A 74 6.40 2.00 1.33
CA ILE A 74 6.43 1.00 2.40
C ILE A 74 5.75 -0.26 1.86
N VAL A 75 6.42 -1.40 1.93
CA VAL A 75 5.85 -2.70 1.57
C VAL A 75 5.56 -3.46 2.86
N THR A 76 4.37 -4.04 2.95
CA THR A 76 3.91 -4.85 4.10
C THR A 76 3.09 -6.04 3.60
N GLY A 77 2.60 -6.89 4.49
CA GLY A 77 1.81 -8.08 4.18
C GLY A 77 2.66 -9.34 4.01
N CYS A 78 2.07 -10.37 3.38
CA CYS A 78 2.65 -11.72 3.36
C CYS A 78 3.89 -11.86 2.45
N HIS A 79 4.10 -10.92 1.52
CA HIS A 79 5.24 -10.91 0.59
C HIS A 79 6.29 -9.85 0.98
N ALA A 80 6.19 -9.27 2.18
CA ALA A 80 7.11 -8.23 2.68
C ALA A 80 8.48 -8.79 3.06
#